data_AF-A0A9E0L658-F1
#
_entry.id   AF-A0A9E0L658-F1
#
_cell.length_a   1.000
_cell.length_b   1.000
_cell.length_c   1.000
_cell.angle_alpha   90.00
_cell.angle_beta   90.00
_cell.angle_gamma   90.00
#
_symmetry.space_group_name_H-M   'P 1'
#
loop_
_entity.id
_entity.type
_entity.pdbx_description
1 polymer ?
#
loop_
_entity_poly.entity_id
_entity_poly.type
_entity_poly.pdbx_seq_one_letter_code
_entity_poly.pdbx_strand_id
1 'polypeptide(L)'
;MALKLPTLQSQIIDGPAKFDFVMSAADGKIVEITFQNPASSLKGSMAFKINPKINVRFLGLNAEDGSHDSWFGEFLVIAGKGYETETRKYYYNTKTRKGHIVSKF
;
A
#
# COMPACT_ATOMS: atom_id res chain seq x y z
N MET A 1 18.97 -1.46 -10.69
CA MET A 1 18.03 -0.32 -10.82
C MET A 1 16.89 -0.57 -9.86
N ALA A 2 16.66 0.32 -8.88
CA ALA A 2 15.49 0.25 -8.03
C ALA A 2 14.30 0.89 -8.75
N LEU A 3 13.13 0.28 -8.64
CA LEU A 3 11.87 0.71 -9.23
C LEU A 3 11.19 1.68 -8.26
N LYS A 4 10.78 2.84 -8.75
CA LYS A 4 9.82 3.66 -7.99
C LYS A 4 8.44 3.02 -8.07
N LEU A 5 7.58 3.23 -7.07
CA LEU A 5 6.19 2.83 -7.26
C LEU A 5 5.62 3.62 -8.46
N PRO A 6 4.70 3.02 -9.24
CA PRO A 6 4.06 3.69 -10.35
C PRO A 6 3.42 5.01 -9.87
N THR A 7 3.61 6.11 -10.59
CA THR A 7 2.93 7.40 -10.31
C THR A 7 1.42 7.32 -10.52
N LEU A 8 0.94 6.29 -11.23
CA LEU A 8 -0.48 6.00 -11.40
C LEU A 8 -1.07 5.41 -10.12
N GLN A 9 -2.33 5.75 -9.82
CA GLN A 9 -3.10 5.21 -8.70
C GLN A 9 -2.95 3.69 -8.64
N SER A 10 -2.21 3.21 -7.63
CA SER A 10 -1.96 1.79 -7.41
C SER A 10 -2.95 1.31 -6.36
N GLN A 11 -3.62 0.18 -6.60
CA GLN A 11 -4.64 -0.31 -5.67
C GLN A 11 -4.04 -1.31 -4.69
N ILE A 12 -4.29 -1.15 -3.40
CA ILE A 12 -3.99 -2.16 -2.39
C ILE A 12 -5.09 -3.21 -2.49
N ILE A 13 -4.72 -4.45 -2.78
CA ILE A 13 -5.67 -5.57 -2.95
C ILE A 13 -5.75 -6.42 -1.69
N ASP A 14 -4.63 -6.53 -0.97
CA ASP A 14 -4.51 -7.31 0.24
C ASP A 14 -3.53 -6.63 1.20
N GLY A 15 -4.07 -6.14 2.32
CA GLY A 15 -3.34 -5.48 3.39
C GLY A 15 -3.64 -6.08 4.77
N PRO A 16 -3.06 -5.52 5.85
CA PRO A 16 -3.26 -6.01 7.21
C PRO A 16 -4.71 -5.83 7.71
N ALA A 17 -5.17 -6.73 8.58
CA ALA A 17 -6.46 -6.57 9.26
C ALA A 17 -6.45 -5.36 10.21
N LYS A 18 -7.63 -4.87 10.63
CA LYS A 18 -7.77 -3.66 11.46
C LYS A 18 -6.83 -3.61 12.66
N PHE A 19 -6.79 -4.68 13.44
CA PHE A 19 -5.94 -4.75 14.64
C PHE A 19 -4.44 -4.73 14.28
N ASP A 20 -4.01 -5.59 13.35
CA ASP A 20 -2.61 -5.65 12.91
C ASP A 20 -2.16 -4.34 12.29
N PHE A 21 -3.05 -3.67 11.57
CA PHE A 21 -2.80 -2.38 10.94
C PHE A 21 -2.57 -1.28 11.99
N VAL A 22 -3.48 -1.16 12.97
CA VAL A 22 -3.37 -0.17 14.04
C VAL A 22 -2.13 -0.44 14.90
N MET A 23 -1.90 -1.69 15.29
CA MET A 23 -0.71 -2.06 16.06
C MET A 23 0.58 -1.82 15.29
N SER A 24 0.63 -2.17 14.00
CA SER A 24 1.84 -1.97 13.19
C SER A 24 2.16 -0.50 13.01
N ALA A 25 1.16 0.35 12.85
CA ALA A 25 1.35 1.79 12.76
C ALA A 25 1.75 2.41 14.11
N ALA A 26 1.17 1.95 15.23
CA ALA A 26 1.56 2.40 16.58
C ALA A 26 2.99 2.00 16.95
N ASP A 27 3.38 0.76 16.64
CA ASP A 27 4.71 0.22 16.90
C ASP A 27 5.75 0.68 15.85
N GLY A 28 5.31 1.31 14.77
CA GLY A 28 6.16 1.66 13.63
C GLY A 28 6.78 0.44 12.93
N LYS A 29 6.09 -0.71 12.95
CA LYS A 29 6.51 -1.95 12.32
C LYS A 29 6.42 -1.87 10.80
N ILE A 30 7.29 -2.63 10.14
CA ILE A 30 7.26 -2.82 8.69
C ILE A 30 6.25 -3.92 8.38
N VAL A 31 5.31 -3.62 7.49
CA VAL A 31 4.25 -4.52 7.04
C VAL A 31 4.40 -4.77 5.55
N GLU A 32 4.13 -5.99 5.13
CA GLU A 32 4.05 -6.34 3.72
C GLU A 32 2.62 -6.09 3.21
N ILE A 33 2.48 -5.33 2.12
CA ILE A 33 1.21 -5.13 1.43
C ILE A 33 1.30 -5.56 -0.03
N THR A 34 0.20 -6.09 -0.55
CA THR A 34 0.08 -6.49 -1.95
C THR A 34 -0.68 -5.41 -2.72
N PHE A 35 -0.11 -4.96 -3.84
CA PHE A 35 -0.75 -3.94 -4.67
C PHE A 35 -0.87 -4.37 -6.13
N GLN A 36 -1.87 -3.84 -6.80
CA GLN A 36 -2.05 -3.96 -8.23
C GLN A 36 -1.31 -2.81 -8.92
N ASN A 37 -0.35 -3.15 -9.77
CA ASN A 37 0.24 -2.19 -10.67
C ASN A 37 -0.60 -2.09 -11.95
N PRO A 38 -1.22 -0.95 -12.28
CA PRO A 38 -1.98 -0.81 -13.52
C PRO A 38 -1.12 -1.04 -14.77
N ALA A 39 0.20 -0.82 -14.71
CA ALA A 39 1.11 -1.10 -15.82
C ALA A 39 1.28 -2.60 -16.11
N SER A 40 0.98 -3.50 -15.16
CA SER A 40 1.02 -4.95 -15.39
C SER A 40 -0.23 -5.49 -16.11
N SER A 41 -1.18 -4.62 -16.47
CA SER A 41 -2.38 -4.98 -17.23
C SER A 41 -2.19 -4.91 -18.75
N LEU A 42 -1.00 -4.51 -19.22
CA LEU A 42 -0.72 -4.35 -20.65
C LEU A 42 -0.46 -5.70 -21.34
N LYS A 43 -1.51 -6.14 -22.02
CA LYS A 43 -1.55 -6.90 -23.29
C LYS A 43 -0.84 -8.27 -23.35
N GLY A 44 -1.68 -9.30 -23.33
CA GLY A 44 -1.61 -10.31 -24.39
C GLY A 44 -0.90 -11.62 -24.13
N SER A 45 -0.34 -11.87 -22.94
CA SER A 45 0.17 -13.19 -22.60
C SER A 45 -0.50 -13.74 -21.35
N MET A 46 -0.66 -15.05 -21.31
CA MET A 46 -1.08 -15.88 -20.17
C MET A 46 -0.06 -15.79 -19.01
N ALA A 47 0.43 -14.60 -18.69
CA ALA A 47 1.29 -14.36 -17.55
C ALA A 47 0.41 -14.34 -16.30
N PHE A 48 0.67 -15.26 -15.37
CA PHE A 48 0.17 -15.16 -14.01
C PHE A 48 0.36 -13.72 -13.53
N LYS A 49 -0.74 -13.02 -13.24
CA LYS A 49 -0.71 -11.66 -12.68
C LYS A 49 -0.17 -11.74 -11.26
N ILE A 50 1.15 -11.86 -11.12
CA ILE A 50 1.81 -11.84 -9.82
C ILE A 50 1.73 -10.40 -9.32
N ASN A 51 0.82 -10.15 -8.41
CA ASN A 51 0.71 -8.84 -7.77
C ASN A 51 1.97 -8.60 -6.93
N PRO A 52 2.71 -7.51 -7.17
CA PRO A 52 3.90 -7.20 -6.40
C PRO A 52 3.58 -6.95 -4.93
N LYS A 53 4.50 -7.38 -4.07
CA LYS A 53 4.46 -7.14 -2.63
C LYS A 53 5.54 -6.13 -2.25
N ILE A 54 5.17 -5.16 -1.42
CA ILE A 54 6.08 -4.12 -0.91
C ILE A 54 6.08 -4.08 0.60
N ASN A 55 7.22 -3.70 1.15
CA ASN A 55 7.38 -3.44 2.57
C ASN A 55 7.09 -1.96 2.83
N VAL A 56 6.12 -1.69 3.67
CA VAL A 56 5.73 -0.32 4.05
C VAL A 56 5.74 -0.16 5.56
N ARG A 57 6.04 1.06 6.01
CA ARG A 57 5.89 1.49 7.40
C ARG A 57 4.88 2.62 7.42
N PHE A 58 3.78 2.45 8.15
CA PHE A 58 2.78 3.51 8.29
C PHE A 58 3.32 4.61 9.21
N LEU A 59 3.29 5.86 8.73
CA LEU A 59 3.81 7.06 9.42
C LEU A 59 2.69 7.96 9.97
N GLY A 60 1.44 7.56 9.80
CA GLY A 60 0.28 8.27 10.33
C GLY A 60 -1.01 7.50 10.04
N LEU A 61 -1.93 7.57 11.00
CA LEU A 61 -3.22 6.90 11.01
C LEU A 61 -4.30 7.93 11.30
N ASN A 62 -5.03 8.35 10.28
CA ASN A 62 -6.22 9.16 10.46
C ASN A 62 -7.43 8.35 9.99
N ALA A 63 -8.47 8.26 10.81
CA ALA A 63 -9.72 7.65 10.40
C ALA A 63 -10.49 8.65 9.51
N GLU A 64 -10.99 8.20 8.36
CA GLU A 64 -11.83 9.01 7.46
C GLU A 64 -13.16 9.38 8.14
N ASP A 65 -13.67 8.46 8.94
CA ASP A 65 -14.93 8.58 9.65
C ASP A 65 -14.82 7.98 11.07
N GLY A 66 -15.84 8.22 11.89
CA GLY A 66 -15.93 7.64 13.24
C GLY A 66 -16.09 6.11 13.26
N SER A 67 -16.13 5.43 12.11
CA SER A 67 -16.22 3.96 12.03
C SER A 67 -14.88 3.27 12.28
N HIS A 68 -13.77 4.00 12.11
CA HIS A 68 -12.41 3.43 12.17
C HIS A 68 -12.21 2.25 11.21
N ASP A 69 -13.01 2.13 10.16
CA ASP A 69 -12.85 1.09 9.14
C ASP A 69 -12.13 1.61 7.90
N SER A 70 -12.18 2.91 7.65
CA SER A 70 -11.47 3.60 6.57
C SER A 70 -10.41 4.52 7.15
N TRP A 71 -9.21 4.42 6.60
CA TRP A 71 -8.03 5.11 7.10
C TRP A 71 -7.31 5.81 5.97
N PHE A 72 -6.78 6.98 6.26
CA PHE A 72 -5.91 7.71 5.36
C PHE A 72 -4.68 8.20 6.11
N GLY A 73 -3.59 8.37 5.39
CA GLY A 73 -2.35 8.81 5.99
C GLY A 73 -1.18 8.69 5.03
N GLU A 74 0.00 8.61 5.62
CA GLU A 74 1.24 8.44 4.88
C GLU A 74 1.93 7.14 5.31
N PHE A 75 2.52 6.44 4.35
CA PHE A 75 3.44 5.34 4.63
C PHE A 75 4.77 5.61 3.96
N LEU A 76 5.83 5.07 4.55
CA LEU A 76 7.16 4.98 3.97
C LEU A 76 7.30 3.61 3.32
N VAL A 77 7.51 3.60 2.00
CA VAL A 77 8.02 2.42 1.31
C VAL A 77 9.45 2.21 1.76
N ILE A 78 9.76 1.03 2.28
CA ILE A 78 11.12 0.68 2.65
C ILE A 78 11.82 0.11 1.43
N ALA A 79 12.99 0.66 1.07
CA ALA A 79 13.80 0.13 -0.03
C ALA A 79 14.08 -1.36 0.18
N GLY A 80 13.58 -2.17 -0.76
CA GLY A 80 13.57 -3.62 -0.67
C GLY A 80 12.75 -4.22 -1.79
N LYS A 81 13.03 -5.47 -2.19
CA LYS A 81 12.36 -6.16 -3.31
C LYS A 81 12.36 -5.37 -4.63
N GLY A 82 13.40 -4.58 -4.85
CA GLY A 82 13.56 -3.78 -6.04
C GLY A 82 12.80 -2.45 -6.02
N TYR A 83 12.31 -1.95 -4.87
CA TYR A 83 11.72 -0.61 -4.76
C TYR A 83 12.64 0.42 -4.08
N GLU A 84 12.51 1.70 -4.46
CA GLU A 84 13.16 2.82 -3.76
C GLU A 84 12.41 3.21 -2.48
N THR A 85 13.14 3.80 -1.52
CA THR A 85 12.52 4.37 -0.31
C THR A 85 11.79 5.65 -0.68
N GLU A 86 10.48 5.69 -0.49
CA GLU A 86 9.69 6.89 -0.73
C GLU A 86 8.47 6.95 0.18
N THR A 87 8.05 8.17 0.52
CA THR A 87 6.82 8.40 1.28
C THR A 87 5.65 8.60 0.32
N ARG A 88 4.53 7.92 0.59
CA ARG A 88 3.28 8.07 -0.16
C ARG A 88 2.08 8.20 0.74
N LYS A 89 1.09 8.90 0.21
CA LYS A 89 -0.25 8.95 0.80
C LYS A 89 -1.04 7.72 0.40
N TYR A 90 -1.86 7.26 1.32
CA TYR A 90 -2.72 6.11 1.11
C TYR A 90 -4.10 6.35 1.65
N TYR A 91 -5.02 5.60 1.06
CA TYR A 91 -6.32 5.30 1.62
C TYR A 91 -6.42 3.80 1.77
N TYR A 92 -6.87 3.32 2.92
CA TYR A 92 -6.98 1.90 3.21
C TYR A 92 -8.21 1.63 4.05
N ASN A 93 -9.05 0.71 3.60
CA ASN A 93 -10.20 0.24 4.34
C ASN A 93 -9.89 -1.13 4.96
N THR A 94 -9.78 -1.17 6.28
CA THR A 94 -9.44 -2.37 7.05
C THR A 94 -10.52 -3.45 7.03
N LYS A 95 -11.78 -3.07 6.76
CA LYS A 95 -12.92 -4.00 6.66
C LYS A 95 -12.87 -4.80 5.37
N THR A 96 -12.57 -4.14 4.24
CA THR A 96 -12.46 -4.77 2.92
C THR A 96 -11.04 -5.20 2.57
N ARG A 97 -10.05 -4.80 3.39
CA ARG A 97 -8.61 -4.99 3.20
C ARG A 97 -8.09 -4.45 1.86
N LYS A 98 -8.76 -3.42 1.35
CA LYS A 98 -8.49 -2.78 0.07
C LYS A 98 -8.24 -1.30 0.23
N GLY A 99 -7.52 -0.72 -0.72
CA GLY A 99 -7.15 0.68 -0.65
C GLY A 99 -6.57 1.21 -1.95
N HIS A 100 -6.13 2.45 -1.94
CA HIS A 100 -5.43 3.06 -3.05
C HIS A 100 -4.28 3.92 -2.55
N ILE A 101 -3.18 3.87 -3.30
CA ILE A 101 -1.98 4.66 -3.10
C ILE A 101 -2.12 5.90 -3.96
N VAL A 102 -2.17 7.07 -3.33
CA VAL A 102 -2.33 8.35 -4.00
C VAL A 102 -0.95 8.86 -4.40
N SER A 103 -0.81 9.39 -5.62
CA SER A 103 0.45 10.01 -6.05
C SER A 103 0.75 11.23 -5.18
N LYS A 104 2.04 11.46 -4.94
CA LYS A 104 2.57 12.70 -4.37
C LYS A 104 1.91 13.90 -5.08
N PHE A 105 1.46 14.90 -4.33
CA PHE A 105 1.13 16.22 -4.89
C PHE A 105 2.39 16.85 -5.47
#